data_AF-A0A554IB18-F1
#
_entry.id   AF-A0A554IB18-F1
#
_cell.length_a   1.000
_cell.length_b   1.000
_cell.length_c   1.000
_cell.angle_alpha   90.00
_cell.angle_beta   90.00
_cell.angle_gamma   90.00
#
_symmetry.space_group_name_H-M   'P 1'
#
loop_
_entity.id
_entity.type
_entity.pdbx_description
1 polymer ?
#
loop_
_entity_poly.entity_id
_entity_poly.type
_entity_poly.pdbx_seq_one_letter_code
_entity_poly.pdbx_strand_id
1 'polypeptide(L)'
;MPLLRRKKTKTPAVRKARGGPPATPRKLGLHGGRGKVEVFKTTPHQKKRQVSPRSQTFRVLKRPRVTEKGTSLQALNQYIFEVNLKANKNEVKKAIEELYGVKVVKVNVINSMGKQRRYGRSRGRTRAWKKAIITLRQGDTIKLFEGV
;
A
#
# COMPACT_ATOMS: atom_id res chain seq x y z
N MET A 1 5.40 64.94 16.85
CA MET A 1 5.45 65.46 15.46
C MET A 1 6.60 64.76 14.72
N PRO A 2 6.54 64.42 13.42
CA PRO A 2 5.47 64.52 12.44
C PRO A 2 5.08 63.17 11.77
N LEU A 3 3.86 63.16 11.23
CA LEU A 3 3.29 62.19 10.29
C LEU A 3 3.92 62.36 8.89
N LEU A 4 4.28 61.27 8.19
CA LEU A 4 4.40 61.31 6.72
C LEU A 4 3.74 60.09 6.02
N ARG A 5 2.44 60.29 5.81
CA ARG A 5 1.55 60.01 4.68
C ARG A 5 2.16 59.37 3.39
N ARG A 6 1.56 58.22 3.02
CA ARG A 6 1.21 57.66 1.67
C ARG A 6 2.24 57.76 0.53
N LYS A 7 2.42 56.64 -0.18
CA LYS A 7 2.04 56.51 -1.61
C LYS A 7 1.62 55.06 -1.92
N LYS A 8 0.35 54.88 -2.30
CA LYS A 8 -0.16 53.65 -2.94
C LYS A 8 0.52 53.52 -4.30
N THR A 9 1.29 52.47 -4.55
CA THR A 9 1.71 52.09 -5.90
C THR A 9 0.66 51.18 -6.51
N LYS A 10 0.02 51.67 -7.58
CA LYS A 10 -0.90 50.94 -8.45
C LYS A 10 -0.17 49.77 -9.11
N THR A 11 -0.63 48.55 -8.86
CA THR A 11 -0.28 47.37 -9.65
C THR A 11 -0.94 47.49 -11.04
N PRO A 12 -0.23 47.30 -12.16
CA PRO A 12 -0.86 47.32 -13.48
C PRO A 12 -1.68 46.03 -13.70
N ALA A 13 -2.94 46.22 -14.11
CA ALA A 13 -3.87 45.16 -14.46
C ALA A 13 -3.42 44.43 -15.73
N VAL A 14 -3.20 43.11 -15.61
CA VAL A 14 -2.95 42.22 -16.74
C VAL A 14 -4.28 41.99 -17.48
N ARG A 15 -4.38 42.50 -18.71
CA ARG A 15 -5.49 42.25 -19.64
C ARG A 15 -5.39 40.81 -20.14
N LYS A 16 -6.28 39.92 -19.67
CA LYS A 16 -6.45 38.58 -20.28
C LYS A 16 -7.47 38.68 -21.41
N ALA A 17 -7.02 38.28 -22.59
CA ALA A 17 -7.74 38.34 -23.85
C ALA A 17 -9.08 37.58 -23.81
N ARG A 18 -10.03 38.13 -24.56
CA ARG A 18 -11.35 37.57 -24.86
C ARG A 18 -11.16 36.34 -25.75
N GLY A 19 -11.59 35.17 -25.27
CA GLY A 19 -11.83 33.98 -26.08
C GLY A 19 -13.26 33.52 -25.79
N GLY A 20 -14.11 33.48 -26.83
CA GLY A 20 -15.55 33.32 -26.71
C GLY A 20 -16.02 31.95 -26.18
N PRO A 21 -17.31 31.83 -25.82
CA PRO A 21 -17.89 30.58 -25.33
C PRO A 21 -17.90 29.52 -26.44
N PRO A 22 -17.63 28.23 -26.15
CA PRO A 22 -17.78 27.17 -27.14
C PRO A 22 -19.26 27.00 -27.49
N ALA A 23 -19.60 27.22 -28.76
CA ALA A 23 -20.94 26.96 -29.28
C ALA A 23 -21.23 25.45 -29.28
N THR A 24 -22.41 25.12 -28.76
CA THR A 24 -23.00 23.78 -28.57
C THR A 24 -23.05 22.97 -29.87
N PRO A 25 -22.84 21.63 -29.85
CA PRO A 25 -22.98 20.83 -31.05
C PRO A 25 -24.45 20.77 -31.52
N ARG A 26 -24.68 21.12 -32.79
CA ARG A 26 -25.96 20.95 -33.50
C ARG A 26 -26.31 19.46 -33.60
N LYS A 27 -27.48 19.08 -33.09
CA LYS A 27 -28.15 17.83 -33.48
C LYS A 27 -28.59 17.94 -34.95
N LEU A 28 -28.04 17.10 -35.82
CA LEU A 28 -28.63 16.73 -37.10
C LEU A 28 -29.04 15.25 -36.98
N GLY A 29 -30.33 14.99 -37.16
CA GLY A 29 -30.90 13.65 -37.12
C GLY A 29 -30.79 12.93 -38.47
N LEU A 30 -30.39 11.66 -38.39
CA LEU A 30 -30.99 10.48 -39.04
C LEU A 30 -31.08 10.41 -40.58
N HIS A 31 -30.09 9.74 -41.16
CA HIS A 31 -30.24 8.74 -42.24
C HIS A 31 -29.37 7.55 -41.82
N GLY A 32 -29.84 6.32 -41.60
CA GLY A 32 -30.50 5.46 -42.57
C GLY A 32 -29.56 4.29 -42.91
N GLY A 33 -29.52 3.26 -42.05
CA GLY A 33 -29.18 1.85 -42.34
C GLY A 33 -27.78 1.50 -42.88
N ARG A 34 -27.04 0.66 -42.14
CA ARG A 34 -26.34 -0.57 -42.59
C ARG A 34 -25.28 -0.98 -41.55
N GLY A 35 -25.28 -2.27 -41.23
CA GLY A 35 -24.19 -2.93 -40.51
C GLY A 35 -24.61 -3.40 -39.12
N LYS A 36 -24.88 -4.70 -39.00
CA LYS A 36 -24.73 -5.42 -37.74
C LYS A 36 -23.36 -5.04 -37.16
N VAL A 37 -23.36 -4.26 -36.09
CA VAL A 37 -22.17 -4.16 -35.25
C VAL A 37 -22.19 -5.43 -34.43
N GLU A 38 -21.53 -6.47 -34.94
CA GLU A 38 -21.16 -7.60 -34.11
C GLU A 38 -20.35 -7.03 -32.94
N VAL A 39 -20.93 -7.12 -31.75
CA VAL A 39 -20.24 -6.85 -30.50
C VAL A 39 -19.11 -7.86 -30.44
N PHE A 40 -17.93 -7.45 -30.89
CA PHE A 40 -16.69 -8.15 -30.62
C PHE A 40 -16.56 -8.24 -29.11
N LYS A 41 -16.98 -9.37 -28.53
CA LYS A 41 -16.63 -9.83 -27.20
C LYS A 41 -15.13 -10.17 -27.20
N THR A 42 -14.27 -9.18 -27.39
CA THR A 42 -12.87 -9.24 -26.97
C THR A 42 -12.92 -8.94 -25.47
N THR A 43 -12.70 -9.90 -24.58
CA THR A 43 -11.45 -10.59 -24.28
C THR A 43 -11.85 -11.62 -23.22
N PRO A 44 -11.26 -12.82 -23.14
CA PRO A 44 -11.64 -13.79 -22.12
C PRO A 44 -11.54 -13.15 -20.73
N HIS A 45 -12.67 -13.15 -20.02
CA HIS A 45 -12.75 -12.88 -18.59
C HIS A 45 -11.72 -13.78 -17.92
N GLN A 46 -10.56 -13.23 -17.56
CA GLN A 46 -9.44 -14.01 -17.05
C GLN A 46 -9.92 -14.77 -15.82
N LYS A 47 -10.15 -16.06 -16.01
CA LYS A 47 -10.50 -17.04 -14.98
C LYS A 47 -9.49 -16.84 -13.84
N LYS A 48 -9.95 -16.34 -12.68
CA LYS A 48 -9.11 -16.22 -11.47
C LYS A 48 -8.43 -17.57 -11.28
N ARG A 49 -7.15 -17.63 -11.60
CA ARG A 49 -6.33 -18.82 -11.45
C ARG A 49 -6.41 -19.17 -9.97
N GLN A 50 -7.09 -20.27 -9.64
CA GLN A 50 -7.25 -20.73 -8.26
C GLN A 50 -5.87 -21.15 -7.78
N VAL A 51 -5.13 -20.22 -7.18
CA VAL A 51 -3.88 -20.55 -6.52
C VAL A 51 -4.28 -21.10 -5.16
N SER A 52 -3.89 -22.34 -4.86
CA SER A 52 -4.23 -23.00 -3.61
C SER A 52 -3.83 -22.09 -2.42
N PRO A 53 -4.71 -21.91 -1.42
CA PRO A 53 -4.51 -20.92 -0.35
C PRO A 53 -3.19 -21.16 0.40
N ARG A 54 -2.84 -22.43 0.62
CA ARG A 54 -1.57 -22.86 1.22
C ARG A 54 -0.34 -22.22 0.58
N SER A 55 -0.32 -22.06 -0.74
CA SER A 55 0.83 -21.51 -1.46
C SER A 55 1.05 -20.00 -1.20
N GLN A 56 -0.03 -19.26 -0.92
CA GLN A 56 0.04 -17.81 -0.74
C GLN A 56 0.49 -17.44 0.67
N THR A 57 0.06 -18.19 1.69
CA THR A 57 0.41 -17.98 3.10
C THR A 57 1.93 -18.04 3.31
N PHE A 58 2.60 -19.08 2.79
CA PHE A 58 4.06 -19.24 2.89
C PHE A 58 4.85 -18.20 2.09
N ARG A 59 4.25 -17.60 1.06
CA ARG A 59 4.89 -16.52 0.29
C ARG A 59 4.93 -15.20 1.06
N VAL A 60 3.99 -15.00 1.99
CA VAL A 60 3.77 -13.74 2.70
C VAL A 60 4.55 -13.68 4.01
N LEU A 61 4.44 -14.71 4.86
CA LEU A 61 5.11 -14.78 6.16
C LEU A 61 6.45 -15.50 6.03
N LYS A 62 7.55 -14.89 6.47
CA LYS A 62 8.88 -15.51 6.42
C LYS A 62 9.29 -16.14 7.74
N ARG A 63 9.28 -15.37 8.83
CA ARG A 63 9.68 -15.83 10.16
C ARG A 63 9.18 -14.90 11.27
N PRO A 64 8.93 -15.42 12.49
CA PRO A 64 8.76 -14.57 13.66
C PRO A 64 10.09 -13.89 14.01
N ARG A 65 10.02 -12.71 14.62
CA ARG A 65 11.22 -11.95 14.99
C ARG A 65 11.18 -11.54 16.45
N VAL A 66 12.13 -12.10 17.18
CA VAL A 66 12.29 -11.93 18.61
C VAL A 66 13.41 -10.94 18.85
N THR A 67 13.10 -9.91 19.62
CA THR A 67 14.01 -8.84 20.03
C THR A 67 13.52 -8.37 21.40
N GLU A 68 14.35 -7.74 22.22
CA GLU A 68 13.96 -7.23 23.56
C GLU A 68 12.66 -6.40 23.48
N LYS A 69 12.61 -5.46 22.53
CA LYS A 69 11.42 -4.66 22.24
C LYS A 69 10.22 -5.51 21.79
N GLY A 70 10.47 -6.58 21.05
CA GLY A 70 9.44 -7.53 20.65
C GLY A 70 8.82 -8.23 21.86
N THR A 71 9.65 -8.62 22.83
CA THR A 71 9.21 -9.22 24.09
C THR A 71 8.37 -8.24 24.91
N SER A 72 8.77 -6.97 25.01
CA SER A 72 7.94 -5.95 25.67
C SER A 72 6.58 -5.76 25.01
N LEU A 73 6.51 -5.87 23.68
CA LEU A 73 5.26 -5.77 22.92
C LEU A 73 4.38 -7.01 23.05
N GLN A 74 4.96 -8.18 23.32
CA GLN A 74 4.19 -9.41 23.55
C GLN A 74 3.28 -9.30 24.78
N ALA A 75 3.70 -8.57 25.82
CA ALA A 75 2.85 -8.27 26.99
C ALA A 75 1.57 -7.49 26.60
N LEU A 76 1.57 -6.81 25.45
CA LEU A 76 0.41 -6.10 24.89
C LEU A 76 -0.28 -6.88 23.77
N ASN A 77 -0.06 -8.20 23.67
CA ASN A 77 -0.55 -9.06 22.59
C ASN A 77 -0.12 -8.61 21.19
N GLN A 78 1.08 -8.02 21.09
CA GLN A 78 1.66 -7.56 19.83
C GLN A 78 2.88 -8.38 19.45
N TYR A 79 2.87 -8.90 18.23
CA TYR A 79 3.90 -9.80 17.73
C TYR A 79 4.58 -9.23 16.49
N ILE A 80 5.89 -9.47 16.37
CA ILE A 80 6.69 -8.97 15.26
C ILE A 80 7.05 -10.12 14.31
N PHE A 81 6.77 -9.92 13.03
CA PHE A 81 7.12 -10.86 11.96
C PHE A 81 7.94 -10.18 10.88
N GLU A 82 8.87 -10.93 10.30
CA GLU A 82 9.47 -10.60 9.02
C GLU A 82 8.58 -11.14 7.90
N VAL A 83 8.15 -10.25 7.02
CA VAL A 83 7.23 -10.57 5.92
C VAL A 83 7.87 -10.23 4.57
N ASN A 84 7.27 -10.74 3.50
CA ASN A 84 7.72 -10.46 2.15
C ASN A 84 7.59 -8.96 1.81
N LEU A 85 8.60 -8.39 1.15
CA LEU A 85 8.63 -6.98 0.75
C LEU A 85 7.42 -6.59 -0.11
N LYS A 86 6.88 -7.53 -0.90
CA LYS A 86 5.72 -7.30 -1.77
C LYS A 86 4.36 -7.50 -1.06
N ALA A 87 4.34 -7.98 0.18
CA ALA A 87 3.09 -8.31 0.88
C ALA A 87 2.29 -7.08 1.32
N ASN A 88 0.96 -7.18 1.20
CA ASN A 88 0.01 -6.18 1.68
C ASN A 88 -0.46 -6.47 3.12
N LYS A 89 -1.00 -5.45 3.82
CA LYS A 89 -1.52 -5.61 5.19
C LYS A 89 -2.62 -6.67 5.29
N ASN A 90 -3.52 -6.70 4.31
CA ASN A 90 -4.64 -7.65 4.26
C ASN A 90 -4.17 -9.09 4.05
N GLU A 91 -3.12 -9.28 3.24
CA GLU A 91 -2.51 -10.59 3.01
C GLU A 91 -1.82 -11.10 4.28
N VAL A 92 -1.08 -10.23 4.98
CA VAL A 92 -0.43 -10.58 6.26
C VAL A 92 -1.48 -10.95 7.32
N LYS A 93 -2.59 -10.20 7.38
CA LYS A 93 -3.71 -10.50 8.28
C LYS A 93 -4.23 -11.92 8.04
N LYS A 94 -4.69 -12.19 6.82
CA LYS A 94 -5.23 -13.50 6.43
C LYS A 94 -4.24 -14.63 6.69
N ALA A 95 -2.96 -14.41 6.34
CA ALA A 95 -1.94 -15.43 6.51
C ALA A 95 -1.71 -15.81 7.98
N ILE A 96 -1.78 -14.86 8.91
CA ILE A 96 -1.64 -15.15 10.35
C ILE A 96 -2.89 -15.84 10.90
N GLU A 97 -4.07 -15.36 10.51
CA GLU A 97 -5.35 -15.98 10.92
C GLU A 97 -5.42 -17.44 10.44
N GLU A 98 -4.99 -17.71 9.21
CA GLU A 98 -4.96 -19.06 8.63
C GLU A 98 -3.90 -19.97 9.26
N LEU A 99 -2.69 -19.45 9.53
CA LEU A 99 -1.57 -20.28 9.98
C LEU A 99 -1.63 -20.59 11.49
N TYR A 100 -2.06 -19.63 12.30
CA TYR A 100 -2.10 -19.74 13.76
C TYR A 100 -3.52 -19.89 14.33
N GLY A 101 -4.57 -19.74 13.53
CA GLY A 101 -5.96 -19.86 13.99
C GLY A 101 -6.40 -18.76 14.97
N VAL A 102 -5.69 -17.63 15.02
CA VAL A 102 -5.95 -16.50 15.93
C VAL A 102 -6.73 -15.39 15.22
N LYS A 103 -7.37 -14.48 15.97
CA LYS A 103 -8.02 -13.29 15.41
C LYS A 103 -7.11 -12.07 15.47
N VAL A 104 -6.92 -11.41 14.32
CA VAL A 104 -6.07 -10.21 14.21
C VAL A 104 -6.91 -8.94 14.26
N VAL A 105 -6.61 -8.07 15.23
CA VAL A 105 -7.27 -6.76 15.38
C VAL A 105 -6.66 -5.73 14.46
N LYS A 106 -5.32 -5.63 14.46
CA LYS A 106 -4.60 -4.57 13.74
C LYS A 106 -3.27 -5.06 13.19
N VAL A 107 -2.90 -4.54 12.02
CA VAL A 107 -1.61 -4.82 11.37
C VAL A 107 -0.91 -3.52 11.02
N ASN A 108 0.27 -3.34 11.60
CA ASN A 108 1.18 -2.24 11.32
C ASN A 108 2.37 -2.78 10.52
N VAL A 109 2.72 -2.15 9.40
CA VAL A 109 3.79 -2.62 8.51
C VAL A 109 4.79 -1.50 8.29
N ILE A 110 6.08 -1.82 8.40
CA ILE A 110 7.19 -0.89 8.27
C ILE A 110 8.24 -1.51 7.35
N ASN A 111 8.72 -0.76 6.36
CA ASN A 111 9.83 -1.20 5.52
C ASN A 111 11.17 -0.86 6.20
N SER A 112 12.02 -1.85 6.42
CA SER A 112 13.36 -1.67 7.00
C SER A 112 14.39 -1.78 5.88
N MET A 113 15.00 -0.65 5.54
CA MET A 113 16.08 -0.63 4.56
C MET A 113 17.29 -1.41 5.06
N GLY A 114 17.97 -2.10 4.15
CA GLY A 114 19.25 -2.71 4.43
C GLY A 114 20.27 -1.68 4.93
N LYS A 115 21.22 -2.07 5.76
CA LYS A 115 22.33 -1.20 6.17
C LYS A 115 23.50 -1.39 5.21
N GLN A 116 24.21 -0.33 4.87
CA GLN A 116 25.48 -0.46 4.12
C GLN A 116 26.49 -1.20 5.00
N ARG A 117 27.21 -2.15 4.42
CA ARG A 117 28.24 -2.94 5.08
C ARG A 117 29.46 -3.01 4.18
N ARG A 118 30.65 -2.98 4.76
CA ARG A 118 31.92 -3.11 4.06
C ARG A 118 32.59 -4.40 4.50
N TYR A 119 33.11 -5.15 3.54
CA TYR A 119 33.95 -6.31 3.80
C TYR A 119 35.23 -6.14 2.99
N GLY A 120 36.32 -5.78 3.68
CA GLY A 120 37.60 -5.43 3.04
C GLY A 120 37.45 -4.30 2.00
N ARG A 121 37.75 -4.61 0.74
CA ARG A 121 37.64 -3.68 -0.40
C ARG A 121 36.20 -3.57 -0.96
N SER A 122 35.34 -4.56 -0.70
CA SER A 122 33.97 -4.58 -1.23
C SER A 122 33.00 -3.80 -0.34
N ARG A 123 32.13 -3.00 -0.97
CA ARG A 123 31.02 -2.29 -0.31
C ARG A 123 29.71 -2.92 -0.79
N GLY A 124 28.93 -3.42 0.15
CA GLY A 124 27.62 -4.03 -0.11
C GLY A 124 26.54 -3.46 0.81
N ARG A 125 25.33 -4.01 0.71
CA ARG A 125 24.20 -3.66 1.57
C ARG A 125 23.54 -4.93 2.08
N THR A 126 23.17 -4.95 3.35
CA THR A 126 22.35 -6.05 3.90
C THR A 126 21.00 -6.08 3.20
N ARG A 127 20.33 -7.23 3.18
CA ARG A 127 18.98 -7.35 2.62
C ARG A 127 18.01 -6.37 3.27
N ALA A 128 17.19 -5.70 2.45
CA ALA A 128 16.02 -5.00 2.94
C ALA A 128 14.95 -6.01 3.35
N TRP A 129 14.11 -5.65 4.32
CA TRP A 129 13.06 -6.52 4.82
C TRP A 129 11.87 -5.70 5.30
N LYS A 130 10.69 -6.31 5.29
CA LYS A 130 9.46 -5.69 5.78
C LYS A 130 9.13 -6.27 7.15
N LYS A 131 8.93 -5.38 8.12
CA LYS A 131 8.50 -5.70 9.48
C LYS A 131 6.99 -5.57 9.55
N ALA A 132 6.31 -6.57 10.08
CA ALA A 132 4.90 -6.49 10.46
C ALA A 132 4.79 -6.59 11.98
N ILE A 133 4.09 -5.64 12.60
CA ILE A 133 3.67 -5.67 14.00
C ILE A 133 2.18 -5.96 13.97
N ILE A 134 1.79 -7.09 14.56
CA ILE A 134 0.42 -7.59 14.52
C ILE A 134 -0.13 -7.58 15.94
N THR A 135 -1.28 -6.94 16.10
CA THR A 135 -2.05 -6.92 17.35
C THR A 135 -3.13 -7.98 17.26
N LEU A 136 -3.10 -8.94 18.19
CA LEU A 136 -4.12 -9.98 18.31
C LEU A 136 -5.28 -9.52 19.17
N ARG A 137 -6.40 -10.26 19.10
CA ARG A 137 -7.50 -10.11 20.04
C ARG A 137 -7.04 -10.52 21.44
N GLN A 138 -7.62 -9.91 22.46
CA GLN A 138 -7.40 -10.33 23.85
C GLN A 138 -7.78 -11.81 24.02
N GLY A 139 -6.90 -12.57 24.66
CA GLY A 139 -7.03 -14.02 24.88
C GLY A 139 -6.34 -14.90 23.84
N ASP A 140 -6.06 -14.37 22.64
CA ASP A 140 -5.34 -15.12 21.62
C ASP A 140 -3.82 -14.98 21.82
N THR A 141 -3.11 -16.11 21.86
CA THR A 141 -1.66 -16.15 22.06
C THR A 141 -1.01 -17.01 20.99
N ILE A 142 0.14 -16.55 20.47
CA ILE A 142 0.95 -17.34 19.54
C ILE A 142 2.10 -17.98 20.33
N LYS A 143 2.14 -19.31 20.37
CA LYS A 143 3.29 -20.06 20.89
C LYS A 143 4.44 -19.95 19.90
N LEU A 144 5.36 -19.02 20.17
CA LEU A 144 6.53 -18.76 19.32
C LEU A 144 7.77 -19.57 19.70
N PHE A 145 7.77 -20.17 20.89
CA PHE A 145 8.90 -20.93 21.42
C PHE A 145 8.39 -22.22 22.04
N GLU A 146 8.82 -23.35 21.48
CA GLU A 146 8.85 -24.64 22.15
C GLU A 146 10.34 -24.97 22.32
N GLY A 147 10.88 -24.76 23.52
CA GLY A 147 12.25 -25.15 23.89
C GLY A 147 13.35 -24.12 23.61
N VAL A 148 13.79 -23.44 24.68
CA VAL A 148 15.19 -23.03 24.88
C VAL A 148 15.61 -23.58 26.23
#